data_AF-A0A2E4EF57-F1
#
_entry.id   AF-A0A2E4EF57-F1
#
_cell.length_a   1.000
_cell.length_b   1.000
_cell.length_c   1.000
_cell.angle_alpha   90.00
_cell.angle_beta   90.00
_cell.angle_gamma   90.00
#
_symmetry.space_group_name_H-M   'P 1'
#
loop_
_entity.id
_entity.type
_entity.pdbx_description
1 polymer ?
#
loop_
_entity_poly.entity_id
_entity_poly.type
_entity_poly.pdbx_seq_one_letter_code
_entity_poly.pdbx_strand_id
1 'polypeptide(L)'
;MKKFIALILAGALMGCSSNPNEESIKIVDSLLVKVKQADEELSSVNINGITSYVDTITFDVKFIQQEYKDTMTLDLATKVDVYHRLVKSIYKFEKNYNAQKDDIAYSKKQLLNLKSDLNSGVMDSGLLAMYLPAETEAVNRLLESNSSLKIWFENIESGYSSRRPSIDSLIQVIKEEEGY
;
A
#
# COMPACT_ATOMS: atom_id res chain seq x y z
N MET A 1 -25.93 44.56 -63.73
CA MET A 1 -26.42 43.17 -63.69
C MET A 1 -25.48 42.38 -62.80
N LYS A 2 -25.96 42.10 -61.57
CA LYS A 2 -25.25 41.41 -60.50
C LYS A 2 -25.46 39.90 -60.68
N LYS A 3 -24.43 39.10 -60.40
CA LYS A 3 -24.44 37.74 -59.79
C LYS A 3 -23.35 36.88 -60.40
N PHE A 4 -22.18 36.81 -59.77
CA PHE A 4 -21.24 35.69 -59.92
C PHE A 4 -20.22 35.68 -58.77
N ILE A 5 -20.65 35.67 -57.51
CA ILE A 5 -19.78 35.31 -56.38
C ILE A 5 -20.65 34.61 -55.32
N ALA A 6 -20.77 33.29 -55.41
CA ALA A 6 -21.27 32.44 -54.33
C ALA A 6 -20.93 30.97 -54.62
N LEU A 7 -19.66 30.59 -54.49
CA LEU A 7 -19.29 29.17 -54.45
C LEU A 7 -17.93 28.92 -53.78
N ILE A 8 -17.74 29.35 -52.53
CA ILE A 8 -16.65 28.84 -51.68
C ILE A 8 -17.17 28.81 -50.24
N LEU A 9 -17.98 27.79 -49.90
CA LEU A 9 -18.31 27.47 -48.50
C LEU A 9 -18.65 25.97 -48.35
N ALA A 10 -17.79 25.11 -48.89
CA ALA A 10 -17.89 23.66 -48.70
C ALA A 10 -16.47 23.12 -48.50
N GLY A 11 -15.99 23.11 -47.25
CA GLY A 11 -14.65 22.59 -46.94
C GLY A 11 -14.22 22.60 -45.48
N ALA A 12 -15.03 23.11 -44.55
CA ALA A 12 -14.60 23.28 -43.14
C ALA A 12 -15.17 22.24 -42.15
N LEU A 13 -15.75 21.12 -42.61
CA LEU A 13 -16.43 20.16 -41.71
C LEU A 13 -15.83 18.75 -41.68
N MET A 14 -14.62 18.52 -42.21
CA MET A 14 -13.92 17.24 -42.07
C MET A 14 -12.62 17.45 -41.31
N GLY A 15 -12.71 17.47 -39.97
CA GLY A 15 -11.55 17.65 -39.10
C GLY A 15 -11.77 17.24 -37.64
N CYS A 16 -12.75 16.37 -37.34
CA CYS A 16 -12.74 15.60 -36.09
C CYS A 16 -12.11 14.24 -36.40
N SER A 17 -10.79 14.18 -36.52
CA SER A 17 -10.10 12.89 -36.44
C SER A 17 -10.23 12.42 -34.99
N SER A 18 -11.01 11.37 -34.72
CA SER A 18 -10.98 10.74 -33.40
C SER A 18 -9.55 10.30 -33.13
N ASN A 19 -9.04 10.54 -31.92
CA ASN A 19 -7.71 10.06 -31.55
C ASN A 19 -7.70 8.54 -31.75
N PRO A 20 -6.80 7.96 -32.57
CA PRO A 20 -6.75 6.51 -32.77
C PRO A 20 -6.53 5.73 -31.47
N ASN A 21 -6.02 6.40 -30.43
CA ASN A 21 -5.72 5.84 -29.12
C ASN A 21 -6.82 6.06 -28.07
N GLU A 22 -8.01 6.56 -28.45
CA GLU A 22 -9.06 6.92 -27.48
C GLU A 22 -9.45 5.76 -26.56
N GLU A 23 -9.57 4.55 -27.10
CA GLU A 23 -9.86 3.32 -26.33
C GLU A 23 -8.76 3.04 -25.29
N SER A 24 -7.50 3.10 -25.73
CA SER A 24 -6.34 2.86 -24.88
C SER A 24 -6.21 3.92 -23.77
N ILE A 25 -6.52 5.18 -24.07
CA ILE A 25 -6.56 6.25 -23.08
C ILE A 25 -7.60 5.97 -22.00
N LYS A 26 -8.80 5.48 -22.38
CA LYS A 26 -9.84 5.09 -21.41
C LYS A 26 -9.38 3.96 -20.49
N ILE A 27 -8.64 2.98 -21.02
CA ILE A 27 -8.05 1.91 -20.20
C ILE A 27 -7.05 2.49 -19.19
N VAL A 28 -6.13 3.34 -19.65
CA VAL A 28 -5.14 3.99 -18.78
C VAL A 28 -5.82 4.84 -17.70
N ASP A 29 -6.90 5.55 -18.04
CA ASP A 29 -7.68 6.31 -17.08
C ASP A 29 -8.35 5.43 -16.03
N SER A 30 -8.89 4.27 -16.44
CA SER A 30 -9.41 3.28 -15.50
C SER A 30 -8.32 2.75 -14.56
N LEU A 31 -7.12 2.47 -15.08
CA LEU A 31 -5.98 2.03 -14.27
C LEU A 31 -5.53 3.13 -13.29
N LEU A 32 -5.51 4.39 -13.69
CA LEU A 32 -5.19 5.52 -12.81
C LEU A 32 -6.18 5.66 -11.66
N VAL A 33 -7.47 5.41 -11.91
CA VAL A 33 -8.50 5.36 -10.84
C VAL A 33 -8.19 4.24 -9.85
N LYS A 34 -7.85 3.04 -10.33
CA LYS A 34 -7.47 1.91 -9.46
C LYS A 34 -6.21 2.19 -8.64
N VAL A 35 -5.18 2.81 -9.25
CA VAL A 35 -3.95 3.19 -8.52
C VAL A 35 -4.26 4.24 -7.45
N LYS A 36 -5.14 5.20 -7.74
CA LYS A 36 -5.61 6.17 -6.75
C LYS A 36 -6.35 5.49 -5.59
N GLN A 37 -7.23 4.53 -5.90
CA GLN A 37 -7.90 3.74 -4.86
C GLN A 37 -6.87 2.97 -4.00
N ALA A 38 -5.86 2.36 -4.62
CA ALA A 38 -4.80 1.67 -3.89
C ALA A 38 -4.02 2.63 -2.95
N ASP A 39 -3.72 3.85 -3.41
CA ASP A 39 -3.04 4.87 -2.61
C ASP A 39 -3.87 5.29 -1.38
N GLU A 40 -5.19 5.50 -1.58
CA GLU A 40 -6.14 5.85 -0.52
C GLU A 40 -6.30 4.71 0.49
N GLU A 41 -6.45 3.46 0.02
CA GLU A 41 -6.56 2.28 0.88
C GLU A 41 -5.30 2.08 1.72
N LEU A 42 -4.11 2.18 1.12
CA LEU A 42 -2.85 2.03 1.85
C LEU A 42 -2.67 3.17 2.88
N SER A 43 -3.02 4.41 2.51
CA SER A 43 -2.92 5.57 3.39
C SER A 43 -3.88 5.52 4.58
N SER A 44 -4.96 4.73 4.49
CA SER A 44 -5.90 4.53 5.60
C SER A 44 -5.33 3.68 6.75
N VAL A 45 -4.23 2.95 6.50
CA VAL A 45 -3.58 2.11 7.50
C VAL A 45 -2.74 2.96 8.46
N ASN A 46 -3.07 2.92 9.76
CA ASN A 46 -2.38 3.69 10.79
C ASN A 46 -1.05 3.05 11.23
N ILE A 47 -0.01 3.21 10.40
CA ILE A 47 1.33 2.67 10.69
C ILE A 47 1.96 3.23 11.98
N ASN A 48 1.65 4.47 12.34
CA ASN A 48 2.15 5.11 13.56
C ASN A 48 1.61 4.42 14.82
N GLY A 49 0.39 3.86 14.75
CA GLY A 49 -0.20 3.10 15.84
C GLY A 49 0.64 1.87 16.19
N ILE A 50 0.95 1.02 15.21
CA ILE A 50 1.66 -0.23 15.45
C ILE A 50 3.16 -0.05 15.72
N THR A 51 3.79 1.02 15.21
CA THR A 51 5.20 1.31 15.49
C THR A 51 5.40 1.68 16.97
N SER A 52 4.43 2.37 17.59
CA SER A 52 4.46 2.65 19.03
C SER A 52 4.43 1.38 19.91
N TYR A 53 3.92 0.26 19.40
CA TYR A 53 3.92 -1.01 20.13
C TYR A 53 5.33 -1.55 20.30
N VAL A 54 6.26 -1.24 19.39
CA VAL A 54 7.65 -1.72 19.48
C VAL A 54 8.31 -1.23 20.76
N ASP A 55 8.15 0.05 21.09
CA ASP A 55 8.74 0.64 22.30
C ASP A 55 8.14 0.00 23.56
N THR A 56 6.81 -0.21 23.56
CA THR A 56 6.11 -0.86 24.68
C THR A 56 6.57 -2.30 24.85
N ILE A 57 6.54 -3.10 23.79
CA ILE A 57 6.97 -4.52 23.83
C ILE A 57 8.43 -4.62 24.28
N THR A 58 9.30 -3.78 23.75
CA THR A 58 10.73 -3.79 24.07
C THR A 58 10.96 -3.42 25.54
N PHE A 59 10.24 -2.42 26.05
CA PHE A 59 10.27 -2.05 27.45
C PHE A 59 9.78 -3.19 28.34
N ASP A 60 8.60 -3.75 28.06
CA ASP A 60 7.98 -4.83 28.83
C ASP A 60 8.91 -6.05 28.94
N VAL A 61 9.44 -6.51 27.80
CA VAL A 61 10.32 -7.68 27.76
C VAL A 61 11.63 -7.41 28.48
N LYS A 62 12.20 -6.21 28.32
CA LYS A 62 13.42 -5.83 29.04
C LYS A 62 13.20 -5.78 30.55
N PHE A 63 12.09 -5.21 31.00
CA PHE A 63 11.72 -5.20 32.42
C PHE A 63 11.63 -6.63 32.96
N ILE A 64 10.89 -7.50 32.27
CA ILE A 64 10.75 -8.91 32.67
C ILE A 64 12.12 -9.62 32.74
N GLN A 65 13.00 -9.39 31.76
CA GLN A 65 14.34 -9.99 31.76
C GLN A 65 15.23 -9.53 32.92
N GLN A 66 15.04 -8.30 33.39
CA GLN A 66 15.86 -7.70 34.44
C GLN A 66 15.34 -8.04 35.84
N GLU A 67 14.02 -8.07 36.00
CA GLU A 67 13.38 -8.12 37.32
C GLU A 67 12.82 -9.51 37.67
N TYR A 68 12.64 -10.42 36.71
CA TYR A 68 12.19 -11.78 37.00
C TYR A 68 13.35 -12.64 37.54
N LYS A 69 13.42 -12.81 38.86
CA LYS A 69 14.54 -13.48 39.55
C LYS A 69 14.52 -15.01 39.50
N ASP A 70 13.36 -15.62 39.38
CA ASP A 70 13.22 -17.09 39.36
C ASP A 70 13.40 -17.66 37.94
N THR A 71 13.51 -18.99 37.83
CA THR A 71 13.49 -19.67 36.54
C THR A 71 12.07 -19.64 35.97
N MET A 72 11.88 -18.93 34.85
CA MET A 72 10.59 -18.95 34.15
C MET A 72 10.22 -20.37 33.72
N THR A 73 8.95 -20.72 33.90
CA THR A 73 8.38 -21.91 33.26
C THR A 73 8.43 -21.77 31.73
N LEU A 74 8.49 -22.91 31.02
CA LEU A 74 8.50 -22.91 29.55
C LEU A 74 7.28 -22.19 28.94
N ASP A 75 6.11 -22.35 29.55
CA ASP A 75 4.88 -21.67 29.11
C ASP A 75 5.01 -20.14 29.21
N LEU A 76 5.54 -19.64 30.33
CA LEU A 76 5.74 -18.21 30.54
C LEU A 76 6.79 -17.64 29.58
N ALA A 77 7.93 -18.32 29.44
CA ALA A 77 8.98 -17.95 28.49
C ALA A 77 8.44 -17.91 27.06
N THR A 78 7.60 -18.89 26.68
CA THR A 78 6.96 -18.93 25.36
C THR A 78 6.01 -17.74 25.15
N LYS A 79 5.23 -17.36 26.17
CA LYS A 79 4.33 -16.18 26.08
C LYS A 79 5.11 -14.89 25.82
N VAL A 80 6.18 -14.67 26.58
CA VAL A 80 7.07 -13.49 26.43
C VAL A 80 7.74 -13.50 25.05
N ASP A 81 8.25 -14.65 24.61
CA ASP A 81 8.89 -14.80 23.29
C ASP A 81 7.91 -14.53 22.13
N VAL A 82 6.69 -15.07 22.17
CA VAL A 82 5.68 -14.80 21.13
C VAL A 82 5.31 -13.31 21.10
N TYR A 83 5.18 -12.67 22.27
CA TYR A 83 4.93 -11.23 22.34
C TYR A 83 6.09 -10.42 21.74
N HIS A 84 7.33 -10.75 22.10
CA HIS A 84 8.52 -10.11 21.54
C HIS A 84 8.64 -10.28 20.02
N ARG A 85 8.26 -11.45 19.48
CA ARG A 85 8.28 -11.70 18.03
C ARG A 85 7.41 -10.73 17.22
N LEU A 86 6.42 -10.08 17.83
CA LEU A 86 5.64 -9.04 17.17
C LEU A 86 6.51 -7.87 16.70
N VAL A 87 7.59 -7.53 17.40
CA VAL A 87 8.54 -6.48 17.01
C VAL A 87 9.10 -6.74 15.61
N LYS A 88 9.56 -7.97 15.36
CA LYS A 88 10.07 -8.36 14.04
C LYS A 88 8.98 -8.28 12.96
N SER A 89 7.75 -8.65 13.31
CA SER A 89 6.60 -8.55 12.42
C SER A 89 6.32 -7.09 12.04
N ILE A 90 6.33 -6.18 13.03
CA ILE A 90 6.09 -4.74 12.84
C ILE A 90 7.16 -4.12 11.93
N TYR A 91 8.45 -4.36 12.19
CA TYR A 91 9.51 -3.82 11.32
C TYR A 91 9.42 -4.35 9.89
N LYS A 92 9.10 -5.64 9.73
CA LYS A 92 8.93 -6.21 8.39
C LYS A 92 7.70 -5.61 7.71
N PHE A 93 6.61 -5.39 8.44
CA PHE A 93 5.41 -4.73 7.93
C PHE A 93 5.74 -3.31 7.45
N GLU A 94 6.39 -2.49 8.28
CA GLU A 94 6.77 -1.11 7.95
C GLU A 94 7.60 -1.03 6.67
N LYS A 95 8.58 -1.93 6.52
CA LYS A 95 9.37 -2.02 5.29
C LYS A 95 8.50 -2.30 4.06
N ASN A 96 7.57 -3.26 4.15
CA ASN A 96 6.71 -3.62 3.02
C ASN A 96 5.66 -2.54 2.73
N TYR A 97 5.16 -1.85 3.76
CA TYR A 97 4.29 -0.69 3.60
C TYR A 97 4.97 0.42 2.80
N ASN A 98 6.21 0.76 3.15
CA ASN A 98 6.98 1.79 2.44
C ASN A 98 7.30 1.36 1.00
N ALA A 99 7.70 0.10 0.79
CA ALA A 99 7.93 -0.43 -0.56
C ALA A 99 6.66 -0.37 -1.42
N GLN A 100 5.51 -0.76 -0.87
CA GLN A 100 4.22 -0.70 -1.55
C GLN A 100 3.85 0.75 -1.92
N LYS A 101 4.12 1.71 -1.03
CA LYS A 101 3.91 3.14 -1.31
C LYS A 101 4.75 3.62 -2.50
N ASP A 102 6.00 3.20 -2.57
CA ASP A 102 6.90 3.52 -3.68
C ASP A 102 6.42 2.88 -4.99
N ASP A 103 5.96 1.62 -4.94
CA ASP A 103 5.43 0.91 -6.11
C ASP A 103 4.14 1.57 -6.65
N ILE A 104 3.23 2.01 -5.77
CA ILE A 104 2.03 2.79 -6.15
C ILE A 104 2.44 4.09 -6.84
N ALA A 105 3.40 4.83 -6.28
CA ALA A 105 3.88 6.07 -6.86
C ALA A 105 4.54 5.84 -8.23
N TYR A 106 5.30 4.75 -8.37
CA TYR A 106 5.91 4.33 -9.63
C TYR A 106 4.85 4.02 -10.70
N SER A 107 3.87 3.16 -10.39
CA SER A 107 2.79 2.81 -11.34
C SER A 107 1.96 4.03 -11.74
N LYS A 108 1.66 4.93 -10.81
CA LYS A 108 1.00 6.21 -11.11
C LYS A 108 1.78 7.02 -12.14
N LYS A 109 3.10 7.13 -11.96
CA LYS A 109 3.98 7.85 -12.88
C LYS A 109 4.04 7.18 -14.26
N GLN A 110 4.18 5.85 -14.32
CA GLN A 110 4.20 5.11 -15.58
C GLN A 110 2.90 5.30 -16.38
N LEU A 111 1.74 5.18 -15.72
CA LEU A 111 0.45 5.38 -16.38
C LEU A 111 0.25 6.82 -16.87
N LEU A 112 0.72 7.83 -16.12
CA LEU A 112 0.67 9.23 -16.56
C LEU A 112 1.56 9.47 -17.78
N ASN A 113 2.76 8.89 -17.80
CA ASN A 113 3.65 8.96 -18.96
C ASN A 113 3.02 8.26 -20.17
N LEU A 114 2.50 7.05 -19.99
CA LEU A 114 1.81 6.31 -21.05
C LEU A 114 0.61 7.10 -21.61
N LYS A 115 -0.18 7.73 -20.73
CA LYS A 115 -1.27 8.62 -21.16
C LYS A 115 -0.76 9.80 -21.99
N SER A 116 0.35 10.41 -21.59
CA SER A 116 0.98 11.50 -22.34
C SER A 116 1.43 11.04 -23.73
N ASP A 117 2.09 9.89 -23.81
CA ASP A 117 2.58 9.31 -25.06
C ASP A 117 1.43 8.98 -26.02
N LEU A 118 0.33 8.41 -25.50
CA LEU A 118 -0.88 8.13 -26.27
C LEU A 118 -1.55 9.41 -26.80
N ASN A 119 -1.58 10.48 -26.02
CA ASN A 119 -2.12 11.77 -26.44
C ASN A 119 -1.27 12.45 -27.51
N SER A 120 0.06 12.26 -27.45
CA SER A 120 0.99 12.80 -28.44
C SER A 120 1.00 12.03 -29.76
N GLY A 121 0.39 10.83 -29.81
CA GLY A 121 0.34 9.98 -31.00
C GLY A 121 1.69 9.33 -31.35
N VAL A 122 2.65 9.32 -30.42
CA VAL A 122 4.03 8.84 -30.64
C VAL A 122 4.16 7.32 -30.48
N MET A 123 3.13 6.66 -29.93
CA MET A 123 3.22 5.24 -29.56
C MET A 123 2.89 4.28 -30.70
N ASP A 124 3.78 3.32 -30.94
CA ASP A 124 3.56 2.20 -31.86
C ASP A 124 2.49 1.24 -31.33
N SER A 125 1.60 0.77 -32.21
CA SER A 125 0.46 -0.07 -31.83
C SER A 125 0.88 -1.46 -31.35
N GLY A 126 1.98 -2.00 -31.85
CA GLY A 126 2.54 -3.27 -31.40
C GLY A 126 3.11 -3.17 -29.99
N LEU A 127 3.84 -2.09 -29.69
CA LEU A 127 4.30 -1.80 -28.33
C LEU A 127 3.12 -1.61 -27.38
N LEU A 128 2.10 -0.85 -27.79
CA LEU A 128 0.92 -0.59 -26.95
C LEU A 128 0.19 -1.87 -26.54
N ALA A 129 0.08 -2.85 -27.44
CA ALA A 129 -0.52 -4.15 -27.17
C ALA A 129 0.27 -4.98 -26.14
N MET A 130 1.57 -4.73 -25.98
CA MET A 130 2.40 -5.37 -24.95
C MET A 130 2.37 -4.64 -23.62
N TYR A 131 2.40 -3.30 -23.63
CA TYR A 131 2.47 -2.49 -22.41
C TYR A 131 1.16 -2.51 -21.62
N LEU A 132 0.00 -2.35 -22.27
CA LEU A 132 -1.29 -2.25 -21.55
C LEU A 132 -1.61 -3.47 -20.67
N PRO A 133 -1.43 -4.72 -21.13
CA PRO A 133 -1.61 -5.89 -20.26
C PRO A 133 -0.64 -5.91 -19.09
N ALA A 134 0.62 -5.54 -19.30
CA ALA A 134 1.63 -5.50 -18.25
C ALA A 134 1.31 -4.45 -17.18
N GLU A 135 0.89 -3.25 -17.59
CA GLU A 135 0.44 -2.20 -16.68
C GLU A 135 -0.83 -2.61 -15.93
N THR A 136 -1.79 -3.26 -16.61
CA THR A 136 -3.01 -3.77 -15.97
C THR A 136 -2.68 -4.77 -14.88
N GLU A 137 -1.79 -5.72 -15.18
CA GLU A 137 -1.35 -6.74 -14.25
C GLU A 137 -0.57 -6.13 -13.07
N ALA A 138 0.31 -5.16 -13.33
CA ALA A 138 1.01 -4.44 -12.28
C ALA A 138 0.03 -3.76 -11.31
N VAL A 139 -0.99 -3.07 -11.83
CA VAL A 139 -2.02 -2.42 -11.00
C VAL A 139 -2.83 -3.43 -10.20
N ASN A 140 -3.18 -4.59 -10.77
CA ASN A 140 -3.89 -5.63 -10.04
C ASN A 140 -3.04 -6.18 -8.88
N ARG A 141 -1.74 -6.40 -9.09
CA ARG A 141 -0.81 -6.81 -8.02
C ARG A 141 -0.73 -5.78 -6.89
N LEU A 142 -0.81 -4.48 -7.20
CA LEU A 142 -0.85 -3.44 -6.16
C LEU A 142 -2.09 -3.60 -5.25
N LEU A 143 -3.27 -3.84 -5.84
CA LEU A 143 -4.50 -4.04 -5.08
C LEU A 143 -4.44 -5.30 -4.20
N GLU A 144 -3.92 -6.40 -4.74
CA GLU A 144 -3.74 -7.65 -3.99
C GLU A 144 -2.75 -7.49 -2.83
N SER A 145 -1.64 -6.79 -3.08
CA SER A 145 -0.62 -6.49 -2.07
C SER A 145 -1.18 -5.61 -0.95
N ASN A 146 -1.98 -4.59 -1.28
CA ASN A 146 -2.67 -3.75 -0.30
C ASN A 146 -3.60 -4.57 0.61
N SER A 147 -4.41 -5.46 0.04
CA SER A 147 -5.28 -6.35 0.81
C SER A 147 -4.48 -7.23 1.78
N SER A 148 -3.37 -7.78 1.29
CA SER A 148 -2.47 -8.60 2.11
C SER A 148 -1.82 -7.81 3.24
N LEU A 149 -1.40 -6.56 2.98
CA LEU A 149 -0.86 -5.67 4.02
C LEU A 149 -1.93 -5.32 5.05
N LYS A 150 -3.17 -5.05 4.65
CA LYS A 150 -4.26 -4.78 5.58
C LYS A 150 -4.49 -5.95 6.54
N ILE A 151 -4.57 -7.17 6.02
CA ILE A 151 -4.72 -8.38 6.85
C ILE A 151 -3.53 -8.54 7.80
N TRP A 152 -2.31 -8.28 7.33
CA TRP A 152 -1.12 -8.34 8.19
C TRP A 152 -1.16 -7.29 9.31
N PHE A 153 -1.56 -6.07 8.99
CA PHE A 153 -1.76 -5.01 9.97
C PHE A 153 -2.77 -5.43 11.06
N GLU A 154 -3.94 -5.92 10.66
CA GLU A 154 -4.98 -6.41 11.59
C GLU A 154 -4.47 -7.56 12.47
N ASN A 155 -3.65 -8.46 11.92
CA ASN A 155 -3.01 -9.53 12.69
C ASN A 155 -1.99 -9.01 13.71
N ILE A 156 -1.26 -7.95 13.41
CA ILE A 156 -0.36 -7.29 14.37
C ILE A 156 -1.18 -6.67 15.49
N GLU A 157 -2.23 -5.91 15.19
CA GLU A 157 -3.10 -5.28 16.19
C GLU A 157 -3.78 -6.31 17.09
N SER A 158 -4.33 -7.37 16.50
CA SER A 158 -4.94 -8.48 17.23
C SER A 158 -3.90 -9.22 18.07
N GLY A 159 -2.72 -9.48 17.52
CA GLY A 159 -1.62 -10.14 18.22
C GLY A 159 -1.13 -9.35 19.43
N TYR A 160 -1.03 -8.03 19.32
CA TYR A 160 -0.66 -7.15 20.42
C TYR A 160 -1.75 -7.09 21.48
N SER A 161 -2.99 -6.75 21.09
CA SER A 161 -4.12 -6.57 22.01
C SER A 161 -4.49 -7.84 22.78
N SER A 162 -4.35 -9.02 22.18
CA SER A 162 -4.64 -10.29 22.85
C SER A 162 -3.55 -10.75 23.82
N ARG A 163 -2.28 -10.39 23.56
CA ARG A 163 -1.13 -10.89 24.35
C ARG A 163 -0.73 -9.94 25.46
N ARG A 164 -0.80 -8.63 25.20
CA ARG A 164 -0.38 -7.60 26.15
C ARG A 164 -1.00 -7.77 27.55
N PRO A 165 -2.31 -8.04 27.73
CA PRO A 165 -2.87 -8.18 29.07
C PRO A 165 -2.18 -9.26 29.93
N SER A 166 -1.77 -10.37 29.32
CA SER A 166 -1.04 -11.43 30.04
C SER A 166 0.38 -11.01 30.45
N ILE A 167 1.02 -10.16 29.63
CA ILE A 167 2.34 -9.59 29.93
C ILE A 167 2.22 -8.51 31.01
N ASP A 168 1.20 -7.65 30.92
CA ASP A 168 0.90 -6.65 31.95
C ASP A 168 0.63 -7.33 33.30
N SER A 169 -0.16 -8.42 33.35
CA SER A 169 -0.37 -9.21 34.56
C SER A 169 0.94 -9.75 35.13
N LEU A 170 1.82 -10.29 34.28
CA LEU A 170 3.13 -10.77 34.71
C LEU A 170 3.98 -9.65 35.30
N ILE A 171 4.01 -8.48 34.65
CA ILE A 171 4.74 -7.30 35.14
C ILE A 171 4.23 -6.87 36.51
N GLN A 172 2.92 -6.90 36.75
CA GLN A 172 2.35 -6.55 38.06
C GLN A 172 2.76 -7.54 39.14
N VAL A 173 2.76 -8.84 38.86
CA VAL A 173 3.23 -9.86 39.82
C VAL A 173 4.70 -9.62 40.18
N ILE A 174 5.56 -9.37 39.19
CA ILE A 174 6.97 -9.04 39.44
C ILE A 174 7.09 -7.79 40.33
N LYS A 175 6.29 -6.76 40.06
CA LYS A 175 6.31 -5.51 40.85
C LYS A 175 5.93 -5.73 42.31
N GLU A 176 4.89 -6.53 42.55
CA GLU A 176 4.43 -6.88 43.89
C GLU A 176 5.46 -7.70 44.67
N GLU A 177 6.13 -8.65 44.00
CA GLU A 177 7.18 -9.49 44.61
C GLU A 177 8.45 -8.70 44.93
N GLU A 178 8.78 -7.69 44.13
CA GLU A 178 10.00 -6.90 44.23
C GLU A 178 9.83 -5.58 45.02
N GLY A 179 8.59 -5.23 45.40
CA GLY A 179 8.29 -4.08 46.24
C GLY A 179 8.38 -2.72 45.51
N TYR A 180 7.98 -2.70 44.23
CA TYR A 180 7.87 -1.48 43.41
C TYR A 180 6.61 -0.65 43.67
#